data_AF-A0A523UHV8-F1
#
_entry.id   AF-A0A523UHV8-F1
#
_cell.length_a   1.000
_cell.length_b   1.000
_cell.length_c   1.000
_cell.angle_alpha   90.00
_cell.angle_beta   90.00
_cell.angle_gamma   90.00
#
_symmetry.space_group_name_H-M   'P 1'
#
loop_
_entity.id
_entity.type
_entity.pdbx_description
1 polymer ?
#
loop_
_entity_poly.entity_id
_entity_poly.type
_entity_poly.pdbx_seq_one_letter_code
_entity_poly.pdbx_strand_id
1 'polypeptide(L)' 'MAIGARECPLHFDKPETCLANTTMEKTVTEELNFNLTYKIGKSIRDGAADGEHIIEVRTCLRHTHHAIEGGIR' A
#
# COMPACT_ATOMS: atom_id res chain seq x y z
N MET A 1 -4.00 -0.77 7.68
CA MET A 1 -4.52 -2.14 7.90
C MET A 1 -3.44 -3.10 7.42
N ALA A 2 -3.13 -4.14 8.20
CA ALA A 2 -2.15 -5.17 7.85
C ALA A 2 -2.88 -6.50 7.62
N ILE A 3 -2.52 -7.21 6.56
CA ILE A 3 -3.02 -8.56 6.27
C ILE A 3 -1.84 -9.51 6.32
N GLY A 4 -1.91 -10.49 7.22
CA GLY A 4 -0.88 -11.51 7.44
C GLY A 4 -1.28 -12.87 6.87
N ALA A 5 -0.34 -13.57 6.23
CA ALA A 5 -0.55 -14.93 5.75
C ALA A 5 0.68 -15.81 6.06
N ARG A 6 0.45 -17.05 6.52
CA ARG A 6 1.53 -18.02 6.84
C ARG A 6 2.14 -18.67 5.59
N GLU A 7 1.44 -18.59 4.47
CA GLU A 7 1.88 -19.05 3.16
C GLU A 7 1.41 -18.04 2.10
N CYS A 8 2.01 -18.09 0.91
CA CYS A 8 1.53 -17.27 -0.20
C CYS A 8 0.13 -17.78 -0.62
N PRO A 9 -0.93 -16.96 -0.55
CA PRO A 9 -2.30 -17.40 -0.86
C PRO A 9 -2.49 -17.75 -2.34
N LEU A 10 -1.57 -17.30 -3.19
CA LEU A 10 -1.55 -17.58 -4.62
C LEU A 10 -0.57 -18.71 -4.99
N HIS A 11 0.07 -19.34 -3.99
CA HIS A 11 1.01 -20.45 -4.14
C HIS A 11 2.05 -20.21 -5.24
N PHE A 12 2.63 -19.01 -5.28
CA PHE A 12 3.68 -18.71 -6.24
C PHE A 12 5.00 -19.37 -5.82
N ASP A 13 5.34 -20.46 -6.50
CA ASP A 13 6.60 -21.20 -6.27
C ASP A 13 7.82 -20.47 -6.85
N LYS A 14 7.59 -19.52 -7.75
CA LYS A 14 8.63 -18.77 -8.47
C LYS A 14 8.90 -17.40 -7.85
N PRO A 15 10.17 -17.08 -7.54
CA PRO A 15 10.59 -15.76 -7.10
C PRO A 15 10.01 -14.61 -7.94
N GLU A 16 10.13 -14.71 -9.25
CA GLU A 16 9.71 -13.70 -10.21
C GLU A 16 8.20 -13.44 -10.22
N THR A 17 7.37 -14.47 -10.05
CA THR A 17 5.91 -14.35 -10.14
C THR A 17 5.33 -13.61 -8.94
N CYS A 18 5.80 -13.93 -7.74
CA CYS A 18 5.39 -13.19 -6.54
C CYS A 18 5.86 -11.74 -6.58
N LEU A 19 7.08 -11.46 -7.07
CA LEU A 19 7.57 -10.08 -7.21
C LEU A 19 6.68 -9.29 -8.17
N ALA A 20 6.31 -9.88 -9.31
CA ALA A 20 5.40 -9.26 -10.26
C ALA A 20 4.02 -8.99 -9.63
N ASN A 21 3.48 -9.95 -8.87
CA ASN A 21 2.20 -9.79 -8.17
C ASN A 21 2.27 -8.67 -7.12
N THR A 22 3.26 -8.67 -6.24
CA THR A 22 3.44 -7.63 -5.21
C THR A 22 3.64 -6.24 -5.83
N THR A 23 4.36 -6.17 -6.96
CA THR A 23 4.52 -4.92 -7.71
C THR A 23 3.18 -4.43 -8.24
N MET A 24 2.39 -5.32 -8.83
CA MET A 24 1.06 -5.00 -9.35
C MET A 24 0.10 -4.56 -8.23
N GLU A 25 0.07 -5.24 -7.08
CA GLU A 25 -0.70 -4.82 -5.90
C GLU A 25 -0.31 -3.41 -5.42
N LYS A 26 1.00 -3.14 -5.35
CA LYS A 26 1.51 -1.82 -4.98
C LYS A 26 1.07 -0.75 -5.97
N THR A 27 1.31 -0.97 -7.27
CA THR A 27 0.94 -0.02 -8.33
C THR A 27 -0.56 0.25 -8.30
N VAL A 28 -1.40 -0.78 -8.24
CA VAL A 28 -2.86 -0.60 -8.17
C VAL A 28 -3.26 0.20 -6.94
N THR A 29 -2.69 -0.10 -5.76
CA THR A 29 -3.01 0.59 -4.52
C THR A 29 -2.64 2.08 -4.57
N GLU A 30 -1.43 2.39 -5.05
CA GLU A 30 -0.88 3.75 -5.01
C GLU A 30 -1.39 4.62 -6.18
N GLU A 31 -1.64 4.04 -7.35
CA GLU A 31 -2.14 4.77 -8.52
C GLU A 31 -3.66 5.03 -8.47
N LEU A 32 -4.46 4.09 -7.95
CA LEU A 32 -5.91 4.31 -7.84
C LEU A 32 -6.29 5.22 -6.68
N ASN A 33 -5.44 5.33 -5.65
CA ASN A 33 -5.67 6.23 -4.53
C ASN A 33 -4.34 6.81 -4.02
N PHE A 34 -4.07 8.04 -4.43
CA PHE A 34 -2.86 8.78 -4.04
C PHE A 34 -2.72 9.02 -2.53
N ASN A 35 -3.80 8.86 -1.76
CA ASN A 35 -3.78 8.93 -0.30
C ASN A 35 -3.45 7.58 0.35
N LEU A 36 -3.22 6.53 -0.40
CA LEU A 36 -2.78 5.25 0.12
C LEU A 36 -1.28 5.05 -0.15
N THR A 37 -0.65 4.25 0.69
CA THR A 37 0.72 3.77 0.48
C THR A 37 0.74 2.29 0.81
N TYR A 38 1.46 1.54 -0.01
CA TYR A 38 1.61 0.11 0.14
C TYR A 38 3.03 -0.23 0.57
N LYS A 39 3.16 -1.07 1.61
CA LYS A 39 4.43 -1.52 2.16
C LYS A 39 4.40 -3.01 2.46
N ILE A 40 5.56 -3.64 2.38
CA ILE A 40 5.78 -5.00 2.90
C ILE A 40 6.43 -4.87 4.27
N GLY A 41 5.75 -5.33 5.32
CA GLY A 41 6.26 -5.31 6.69
C GLY A 41 7.18 -6.50 6.97
N LYS A 42 6.71 -7.70 6.63
CA LYS A 42 7.43 -8.97 6.73
C LYS A 42 7.33 -9.74 5.44
N SER A 43 8.35 -10.53 5.16
CA SER A 43 8.43 -11.34 3.94
C SER A 43 8.84 -12.76 4.31
N ILE A 44 8.03 -13.74 3.88
CA ILE A 44 8.37 -15.16 4.01
C ILE A 44 9.69 -15.46 3.27
N ARG A 45 9.98 -14.71 2.19
CA ARG A 45 11.23 -14.85 1.43
C ARG A 45 12.47 -14.47 2.22
N ASP A 46 12.31 -13.57 3.17
CA ASP A 46 13.38 -13.12 4.06
C ASP A 46 13.45 -13.97 5.33
N GLY A 47 12.73 -15.09 5.37
CA GLY A 47 12.72 -16.04 6.49
C GLY A 47 11.69 -15.74 7.58
N ALA A 48 10.76 -14.81 7.36
CA ALA A 48 9.67 -14.57 8.30
C ALA A 48 8.68 -15.76 8.32
N ALA A 49 8.08 -16.02 9.49
CA ALA A 49 7.06 -17.06 9.65
C ALA A 49 5.75 -16.75 8.91
N ASP A 50 5.55 -15.48 8.56
CA ASP A 50 4.40 -14.94 7.87
C ASP A 50 4.81 -13.79 6.94
N GLY A 51 4.03 -13.60 5.87
CA GLY A 51 4.10 -12.43 5.01
C GLY A 51 3.11 -11.38 5.48
N GLU A 52 3.53 -10.12 5.50
CA GLU A 52 2.69 -9.01 5.96
C GLU A 52 2.65 -7.89 4.93
N HIS A 53 1.46 -7.64 4.39
CA HIS A 53 1.19 -6.56 3.44
C HIS A 53 0.43 -5.45 4.18
N ILE A 54 0.95 -4.24 4.12
CA ILE A 54 0.47 -3.09 4.89
C ILE A 54 0.00 -2.01 3.93
N ILE A 55 -1.26 -1.61 4.08
CA ILE A 55 -1.82 -0.44 3.40
C ILE A 55 -2.05 0.64 4.45
N GLU A 56 -1.42 1.79 4.24
CA GLU A 56 -1.50 2.95 5.11
C GLU A 56 -2.22 4.09 4.40
N VAL A 57 -3.04 4.84 5.14
CA VAL A 57 -3.55 6.12 4.68
C VAL A 57 -2.45 7.14 4.92
N ARG A 58 -1.96 7.78 3.86
CA ARG A 58 -1.16 9.00 3.97
C ARG A 58 -1.99 10.02 4.73
N THR A 59 -1.44 10.50 5.84
CA THR A 59 -2.03 11.63 6.53
C THR A 59 -1.95 12.82 5.59
N CYS A 60 -3.01 13.08 4.82
CA CYS A 60 -3.23 14.39 4.27
C CYS A 60 -3.34 15.31 5.49
N LEU A 61 -2.32 16.13 5.72
CA LEU A 61 -2.53 17.42 6.37
C LEU A 61 -3.65 18.05 5.55
N ARG A 62 -4.88 18.03 6.06
CA ARG A 62 -6.01 18.63 5.38
C ARG A 62 -5.56 20.03 4.99
N HIS A 63 -5.53 20.31 3.69
CA HIS A 63 -5.58 21.70 3.27
C HIS A 63 -6.75 22.31 4.03
N THR A 64 -6.41 23.31 4.83
CA THR A 64 -7.33 24.24 5.46
C THR A 64 -8.45 24.52 4.46
N HIS A 65 -9.68 24.26 4.90
CA HIS A 65 -10.88 24.52 4.12
C HIS A 65 -10.80 25.92 3.47
N HIS A 66 -11.31 26.01 2.24
CA HIS A 66 -11.73 27.24 1.58
C HIS A 66 -12.00 28.41 2.55
N ALA A 67 -11.10 29.39 2.55
CA ALA A 67 -11.50 30.78 2.65
C ALA A 67 -11.36 31.37 1.24
N ILE A 68 -12.40 31.18 0.43
CA ILE A 68 -12.66 32.12 -0.66
C ILE A 68 -13.21 33.36 0.04
N GLU A 69 -12.34 34.21 0.57
CA GLU A 69 -12.70 35.61 0.77
C GLU A 69 -12.60 36.25 -0.61
N GLY A 70 -13.77 36.37 -1.24
CA GLY A 70 -13.92 37.13 -2.48
C GLY A 70 -13.38 38.54 -2.29
N GLY A 71 -12.62 39.01 -3.27
CA GLY A 71 -12.12 40.36 -3.28
C GLY A 71 -13.21 41.43 -3.45
N ILE A 72 -12.72 42.67 -3.38
CA ILE A 72 -13.33 43.93 -3.81
C ILE A 72 -14.30 44.56 -2.80
N ARG A 73 -13.75 45.39 -1.90
CA ARG A 73 -13.89 46.86 -1.95
C ARG A 73 -12.83 47.54 -1.08
#